data_AF-A0A6V7UES7-F1
#
_entry.id   AF-A0A6V7UES7-F1
#
_cell.length_a   1.000
_cell.length_b   1.000
_cell.length_c   1.000
_cell.angle_alpha   90.00
_cell.angle_beta   90.00
_cell.angle_gamma   90.00
#
_symmetry.space_group_name_H-M   'P 1'
#
loop_
_entity.id
_entity.type
_entity.pdbx_description
1 polymer ?
#
loop_
_entity_poly.entity_id
_entity_poly.type
_entity_poly.pdbx_seq_one_letter_code
_entity_poly.pdbx_strand_id
1 'polypeptide(L)'
;MVIVDNIGRILLVNTKMRRILRIWKGYRQARCGWIEKQQKCSAPHQPAPSKALFLIIYVPRRGLLEVWSMQNGPRISAFEVDDGRLISINYGILCGNDEILEGNKSNSSKSSNVIFLSAEGLFYSIDVPFNSSNNPTNVVKSDQK
;
A
#
# COMPACT_ATOMS: atom_id res chain seq x y z
N MET A 1 -0.15 12.75 0.38
CA MET A 1 -1.15 12.48 -0.67
C MET A 1 -0.42 12.05 -1.94
N VAL A 2 -1.02 11.17 -2.73
CA VAL A 2 -0.52 10.80 -4.07
C VAL A 2 -1.51 11.31 -5.13
N ILE A 3 -1.00 11.90 -6.20
CA ILE A 3 -1.80 12.37 -7.34
C ILE A 3 -1.24 11.72 -8.61
N VAL A 4 -2.10 11.22 -9.48
CA VAL A 4 -1.74 10.74 -10.81
C VAL A 4 -2.33 11.70 -11.83
N ASP A 5 -1.51 12.16 -12.78
CA ASP A 5 -1.99 13.01 -13.88
C ASP A 5 -2.21 12.22 -15.19
N ASN A 6 -2.81 12.89 -16.17
CA ASN A 6 -3.11 12.29 -17.47
C ASN A 6 -1.91 12.20 -18.42
N ILE A 7 -0.79 12.87 -18.14
CA ILE A 7 0.41 12.82 -18.99
C ILE A 7 1.42 11.74 -18.56
N GLY A 8 1.16 11.07 -17.43
CA GLY A 8 1.92 9.92 -16.96
C GLY A 8 2.93 10.24 -15.88
N ARG A 9 2.57 11.14 -14.97
CA ARG A 9 3.33 11.41 -13.75
C ARG A 9 2.54 11.01 -12.52
N ILE A 10 3.27 10.57 -11.51
CA ILE A 10 2.76 10.40 -10.14
C ILE A 10 3.47 11.43 -9.27
N LEU A 11 2.71 12.17 -8.48
CA LEU A 11 3.19 13.23 -7.59
C LEU A 11 2.95 12.81 -6.15
N LEU A 12 4.02 12.67 -5.36
CA LEU A 12 3.91 12.58 -3.91
C LEU A 12 3.89 14.00 -3.34
N VAL A 13 2.80 14.36 -2.68
CA VAL A 13 2.60 15.71 -2.14
C VAL A 13 2.49 15.66 -0.62
N ASN A 14 3.32 16.49 0.03
CA ASN A 14 3.14 16.85 1.43
C ASN A 14 2.12 17.99 1.49
N THR A 15 0.92 17.70 2.00
CA THR A 15 -0.17 18.67 2.08
C THR A 15 0.03 19.71 3.17
N LYS A 16 0.67 19.34 4.30
CA LYS A 16 0.98 20.29 5.39
C LYS A 16 1.98 21.35 4.95
N MET A 17 3.07 20.91 4.30
CA MET A 17 4.13 21.78 3.81
C MET A 17 3.85 22.35 2.40
N ARG A 18 2.72 21.98 1.78
CA ARG A 18 2.32 22.38 0.42
C ARG A 18 3.42 22.17 -0.64
N ARG A 19 4.17 21.07 -0.53
CA ARG A 19 5.34 20.79 -1.40
C ARG A 19 5.26 19.40 -2.03
N ILE A 20 5.70 19.30 -3.27
CA ILE A 20 5.95 18.02 -3.94
C ILE A 20 7.22 17.40 -3.37
N LEU A 21 7.11 16.21 -2.81
CA LEU A 21 8.24 15.46 -2.25
C LEU A 21 8.96 14.62 -3.30
N ARG A 22 8.22 14.04 -4.25
CA ARG A 22 8.77 13.16 -5.29
C ARG A 22 7.86 13.13 -6.52
N ILE A 23 8.46 12.96 -7.70
CA ILE A 23 7.76 12.79 -8.99
C ILE A 23 8.26 11.51 -9.65
N TRP A 24 7.35 10.62 -10.03
CA TRP A 24 7.65 9.50 -10.93
C TRP A 24 7.15 9.83 -12.33
N LYS A 25 7.98 9.61 -13.35
CA LYS A 25 7.67 9.90 -14.77
C LYS A 25 7.51 8.60 -15.56
N GLY A 26 6.66 8.59 -16.58
CA GLY A 26 6.42 7.40 -17.42
C GLY A 26 5.35 6.44 -16.86
N TYR A 27 4.59 6.87 -15.85
CA TYR A 27 3.57 6.08 -15.16
C TYR A 27 2.17 6.37 -15.72
N ARG A 28 2.02 6.32 -17.05
CA ARG A 28 0.72 6.54 -17.70
C ARG A 28 -0.29 5.52 -17.22
N GLN A 29 -1.52 5.99 -16.95
CA GLN A 29 -2.65 5.17 -16.49
C GLN A 29 -2.38 4.46 -15.16
N ALA A 30 -1.36 4.86 -14.40
CA ALA A 30 -1.05 4.21 -13.14
C ALA A 30 -2.18 4.39 -12.12
N ARG A 31 -2.32 3.39 -11.24
CA ARG A 31 -3.22 3.43 -10.10
C ARG A 31 -2.40 3.28 -8.83
N CYS A 32 -2.82 3.98 -7.78
CA CYS A 32 -2.06 4.03 -6.53
C CYS A 32 -2.94 3.65 -5.33
N GLY A 33 -2.32 3.07 -4.32
CA GLY A 33 -2.93 2.75 -3.03
C GLY A 33 -1.92 2.86 -1.89
N TRP A 34 -2.42 3.05 -0.67
CA TRP A 34 -1.60 3.19 0.54
C TRP A 34 -1.76 1.96 1.43
N ILE A 35 -0.64 1.41 1.88
CA ILE A 35 -0.60 0.37 2.92
C ILE A 35 0.15 0.92 4.12
N GLU A 36 -0.50 0.92 5.30
CA GLU A 36 0.13 1.23 6.58
C GLU A 36 0.36 -0.07 7.36
N LYS A 37 1.59 -0.25 7.86
CA LYS A 37 1.94 -1.37 8.75
C LYS A 37 2.39 -0.82 10.09
N GLN A 38 1.89 -1.42 11.16
CA GLN A 38 2.35 -1.15 12.51
C GLN A 38 3.32 -2.24 12.93
N GLN A 39 4.47 -1.85 13.45
CA GLN A 39 5.39 -2.77 14.10
C GLN A 39 4.71 -3.31 15.36
N LYS A 40 4.66 -4.63 15.50
CA LYS A 40 4.25 -5.25 16.76
C LYS A 40 5.41 -5.10 17.75
N CYS A 41 5.20 -4.39 18.85
CA CYS A 41 6.16 -4.33 19.95
C CYS A 41 5.98 -5.58 20.81
N SER A 42 6.90 -6.54 20.73
CA SER A 42 6.79 -7.83 21.42
C SER A 42 7.46 -7.85 22.81
N ALA A 43 8.05 -6.74 23.28
CA ALA A 43 8.86 -6.72 24.49
C ALA A 43 8.54 -5.55 25.43
N PRO A 44 8.64 -5.71 26.77
CA PRO A 44 8.18 -4.71 27.76
C PRO A 44 8.95 -3.38 27.78
N HIS A 45 10.02 -3.21 27.00
CA HIS A 45 10.91 -2.02 27.02
C HIS A 45 11.23 -1.47 25.62
N GLN A 46 10.44 -1.82 24.60
CA GLN A 46 10.63 -1.28 23.25
C GLN A 46 9.97 0.09 23.09
N PRO A 47 10.54 0.99 22.26
CA PRO A 47 9.95 2.29 21.96
C PRO A 47 8.54 2.14 21.37
N ALA A 48 7.77 3.25 21.42
CA ALA A 48 6.39 3.33 20.95
C ALA A 48 6.21 2.67 19.56
N PRO A 49 5.03 2.06 19.29
CA PRO A 49 4.77 1.35 18.04
C PRO A 49 5.09 2.23 16.82
N SER A 50 6.07 1.79 16.03
CA SER A 50 6.45 2.47 14.81
C SER A 50 5.49 2.12 13.67
N LYS A 51 5.14 3.12 12.87
CA LYS A 51 4.28 2.99 11.68
C LYS A 51 5.12 3.14 10.43
N ALA A 52 5.00 2.19 9.50
CA ALA A 52 5.59 2.25 8.18
C ALA A 52 4.48 2.48 7.14
N LEU A 53 4.75 3.36 6.17
CA LEU A 53 3.84 3.69 5.09
C LEU A 53 4.43 3.27 3.76
N PHE A 54 3.65 2.53 2.97
CA PHE A 54 4.05 2.04 1.66
C PHE A 54 3.10 2.57 0.59
N LEU A 55 3.69 3.04 -0.51
CA LEU A 55 2.96 3.40 -1.71
C LEU A 55 2.98 2.22 -2.68
N ILE A 56 1.80 1.74 -3.03
CA ILE A 56 1.59 0.71 -4.06
C ILE A 56 1.27 1.42 -5.37
N ILE A 57 1.98 1.07 -6.44
CA ILE A 57 1.80 1.65 -7.76
C ILE A 57 1.59 0.52 -8.78
N TYR A 58 0.37 0.40 -9.31
CA TYR A 58 0.11 -0.45 -10.46
C TYR A 58 0.30 0.35 -11.75
N VAL A 59 1.07 -0.18 -12.69
CA VAL A 59 1.40 0.43 -13.98
C VAL A 59 0.94 -0.48 -15.12
N PRO A 60 -0.32 -0.34 -15.60
CA PRO A 60 -0.92 -1.28 -16.55
C PRO A 60 -0.08 -1.48 -17.80
N ARG A 61 0.43 -0.39 -18.40
CA ARG A 61 1.23 -0.43 -19.63
C ARG A 61 2.54 -1.21 -19.50
N ARG A 62 3.01 -1.47 -18.27
CA ARG A 62 4.23 -2.23 -17.99
C ARG A 62 3.91 -3.61 -17.40
N GLY A 63 2.65 -3.92 -17.08
CA GLY A 63 2.29 -5.13 -16.35
C GLY A 63 2.98 -5.22 -14.98
N LEU A 64 3.18 -4.09 -14.29
CA LEU A 64 3.95 -4.05 -13.04
C LEU A 64 3.15 -3.52 -11.86
N LEU A 65 3.35 -4.14 -10.70
CA LEU A 65 2.94 -3.67 -9.39
C LEU A 65 4.17 -3.35 -8.55
N GLU A 66 4.45 -2.07 -8.32
CA GLU A 66 5.61 -1.59 -7.57
C GLU A 66 5.24 -1.23 -6.12
N VAL A 67 6.13 -1.53 -5.19
CA VAL A 67 6.02 -1.18 -3.76
C VAL A 67 7.14 -0.21 -3.39
N TRP A 68 6.77 0.93 -2.84
CA TRP A 68 7.70 2.00 -2.49
C TRP A 68 7.63 2.34 -1.00
N SER A 69 8.80 2.40 -0.36
CA SER A 69 8.91 2.86 1.03
C SER A 69 8.80 4.38 1.11
N MET A 70 7.90 4.90 1.94
CA MET A 70 7.75 6.35 2.14
C MET A 70 8.45 6.86 3.41
N GLN A 71 8.78 8.15 3.49
CA GLN A 71 8.51 9.21 2.49
C GLN A 71 9.65 9.44 1.48
N ASN A 72 10.89 9.11 1.85
CA ASN A 72 12.07 9.24 1.01
C ASN A 72 12.73 7.89 0.66
N GLY A 73 12.07 6.78 0.95
CA GLY A 73 12.63 5.44 0.77
C GLY A 73 12.74 5.00 -0.69
N PRO A 74 13.49 3.93 -0.96
CA PRO A 74 13.63 3.34 -2.29
C PRO A 74 12.37 2.57 -2.70
N ARG A 75 12.35 2.10 -3.96
CA ARG A 75 11.45 1.02 -4.38
C ARG A 75 11.91 -0.25 -3.67
N ILE A 76 11.02 -0.87 -2.89
CA ILE A 76 11.31 -2.10 -2.14
C ILE A 76 11.18 -3.32 -3.05
N SER A 77 10.15 -3.32 -3.91
CA SER A 77 9.87 -4.45 -4.79
C SER A 77 9.06 -4.03 -6.00
N ALA A 78 9.04 -4.91 -7.00
CA ALA A 78 8.19 -4.82 -8.17
C ALA A 78 7.81 -6.25 -8.59
N PHE A 79 6.54 -6.45 -8.93
CA PHE A 79 6.00 -7.73 -9.36
C PHE A 79 5.42 -7.57 -10.75
N GLU A 80 5.69 -8.55 -11.62
CA GLU A 80 4.91 -8.71 -12.84
C GLU A 80 3.52 -9.21 -12.45
N VAL A 81 2.51 -8.58 -13.02
CA VAL A 81 1.11 -8.93 -12.84
C VAL A 81 0.43 -8.86 -14.19
N ASP A 82 -0.59 -9.71 -14.36
CA ASP A 82 -1.43 -9.67 -15.55
C ASP A 82 -2.27 -8.39 -15.61
N ASP A 83 -3.09 -8.27 -16.64
CA ASP A 83 -4.02 -7.15 -16.74
C ASP A 83 -5.01 -7.16 -15.56
N GLY A 84 -5.41 -5.98 -15.11
CA GLY A 84 -6.24 -5.88 -13.93
C GLY A 84 -6.38 -4.46 -13.40
N ARG A 85 -6.73 -4.37 -12.12
CA ARG A 85 -7.02 -3.11 -11.46
C ARG A 85 -6.58 -3.13 -10.01
N LEU A 86 -5.83 -2.10 -9.64
CA LEU A 86 -5.57 -1.79 -8.24
C LEU A 86 -6.79 -1.08 -7.64
N ILE A 87 -7.32 -1.67 -6.57
CA ILE A 87 -8.44 -1.13 -5.81
C ILE A 87 -7.90 -0.76 -4.44
N SER A 88 -8.02 0.52 -4.09
CA SER A 88 -7.71 1.01 -2.75
C SER A 88 -9.02 1.30 -2.03
N ILE A 89 -9.20 0.64 -0.90
CA ILE A 89 -10.37 0.79 -0.04
C ILE A 89 -10.00 1.74 1.08
N ASN A 90 -10.36 3.02 0.92
CA ASN A 90 -10.15 4.03 1.94
C ASN A 90 -11.29 3.97 2.97
N TYR A 91 -11.25 3.03 3.90
CA TYR A 91 -12.22 2.97 5.00
C TYR A 91 -12.18 4.23 5.90
N GLY A 92 -11.09 5.00 5.88
CA GLY A 92 -10.89 6.16 6.78
C GLY A 92 -11.32 7.54 6.26
N ILE A 93 -11.91 7.68 5.07
CA ILE A 93 -12.46 8.98 4.62
C ILE A 93 -13.99 9.04 4.80
N LEU A 94 -14.68 7.90 4.89
CA LEU A 94 -16.13 7.85 5.12
C LEU A 94 -16.54 7.51 6.56
N CYS A 95 -15.69 6.83 7.32
CA CYS A 95 -15.96 6.53 8.73
C CYS A 95 -14.85 7.12 9.59
N GLY A 96 -15.12 8.28 10.17
CA GLY A 96 -14.31 8.79 11.28
C GLY A 96 -14.31 7.79 12.43
N ASN A 97 -13.16 7.69 13.11
CA ASN A 97 -12.96 7.08 14.42
C ASN A 97 -13.11 5.54 14.51
N ASP A 98 -12.00 4.82 14.29
CA ASP A 98 -11.80 3.49 14.88
C ASP A 98 -11.46 3.62 16.39
N GLU A 99 -12.38 4.18 17.18
CA GLU A 99 -12.33 4.09 18.65
C GLU A 99 -13.54 3.40 19.27
N ILE A 100 -14.48 2.89 18.46
CA ILE A 100 -15.63 2.15 18.98
C ILE A 100 -15.72 0.84 18.21
N LEU A 101 -14.99 -0.17 18.68
CA LEU A 101 -15.28 -1.61 18.63
C LEU A 101 -14.04 -2.37 19.15
N GLU A 102 -13.57 -2.02 20.35
CA GLU A 102 -12.73 -2.94 21.13
C GLU A 102 -13.64 -4.06 21.70
N GLY A 103 -13.89 -5.06 20.87
CA GLY A 103 -14.56 -6.30 21.27
C GLY A 103 -13.81 -7.49 20.67
N ASN A 104 -13.06 -8.20 21.52
CA ASN A 104 -12.31 -9.43 21.23
C ASN A 104 -11.19 -9.34 20.16
N LYS A 105 -9.97 -9.06 20.65
CA LYS A 105 -8.71 -9.33 19.96
C LYS A 105 -8.52 -10.84 19.76
N SER A 106 -9.21 -11.41 18.78
CA SER A 106 -8.60 -12.47 17.97
C SER A 106 -7.53 -11.81 17.09
N ASN A 107 -6.50 -12.57 16.71
CA ASN A 107 -5.37 -12.12 15.88
C ASN A 107 -5.82 -11.75 14.45
N SER A 108 -6.72 -10.78 14.31
CA SER A 108 -7.25 -10.28 13.05
C SER A 108 -6.12 -9.59 12.32
N SER A 109 -5.58 -10.29 11.32
CA SER A 109 -4.75 -9.73 10.29
C SER A 109 -5.44 -8.48 9.78
N LYS A 110 -4.89 -7.29 10.10
CA LYS A 110 -5.33 -6.02 9.52
C LYS A 110 -5.42 -6.22 8.01
N SER A 111 -6.64 -6.20 7.49
CA SER A 111 -6.92 -6.35 6.07
C SER A 111 -6.15 -5.26 5.32
N SER A 112 -5.46 -5.66 4.25
CA SER A 112 -4.79 -4.67 3.42
C SER A 112 -5.84 -3.77 2.78
N ASN A 113 -5.72 -2.45 2.96
CA ASN A 113 -6.59 -1.46 2.33
C ASN A 113 -6.35 -1.34 0.81
N VAL A 114 -5.51 -2.21 0.24
CA VAL A 114 -5.19 -2.24 -1.18
C VAL A 114 -5.20 -3.69 -1.64
N ILE A 115 -6.01 -3.96 -2.65
CA ILE A 115 -6.12 -5.26 -3.31
C ILE A 115 -5.90 -5.09 -4.81
N PHE A 116 -5.36 -6.12 -5.45
CA PHE A 116 -5.27 -6.21 -6.90
C PHE A 116 -6.33 -7.18 -7.41
N LEU A 117 -7.16 -6.71 -8.35
CA LEU A 117 -8.17 -7.50 -9.04
C LEU A 117 -7.66 -7.80 -10.45
N SER A 118 -7.43 -9.07 -10.75
CA SER A 118 -6.99 -9.53 -12.07
C SER A 118 -8.14 -9.53 -13.08
N ALA A 119 -7.81 -9.51 -14.37
CA ALA A 119 -8.78 -9.61 -15.46
C ALA A 119 -9.61 -10.90 -15.40
N GLU A 120 -9.06 -11.98 -14.83
CA GLU A 120 -9.73 -13.26 -14.61
C GLU A 120 -10.70 -13.25 -13.42
N GLY A 121 -10.85 -12.10 -12.73
CA GLY A 121 -11.74 -11.95 -11.58
C GLY A 121 -11.13 -12.43 -10.25
N LEU A 122 -9.83 -12.72 -10.21
CA LEU A 122 -9.12 -13.13 -9.00
C LEU A 122 -8.68 -11.92 -8.16
N PHE A 123 -8.85 -12.03 -6.84
CA PHE A 123 -8.40 -11.02 -5.88
C PHE A 123 -7.09 -11.43 -5.22
N TYR A 124 -6.18 -10.46 -5.15
CA TYR A 124 -4.86 -10.61 -4.56
C TYR A 124 -4.66 -9.58 -3.45
N SER A 125 -4.33 -10.07 -2.25
CA SER A 125 -3.91 -9.24 -1.13
C SER A 125 -2.41 -8.95 -1.23
N ILE A 126 -2.04 -7.71 -0.98
CA ILE A 126 -0.65 -7.25 -1.04
C ILE A 126 -0.14 -7.17 0.40
N ASP A 127 0.78 -8.05 0.78
CA ASP A 127 1.37 -8.06 2.12
C ASP A 127 2.79 -7.51 2.12
N VAL A 128 2.99 -6.39 2.82
CA VAL A 128 4.29 -5.72 2.94
C VAL A 128 4.91 -5.92 4.32
N PRO A 129 6.11 -6.54 4.45
CA PRO A 129 6.74 -6.73 5.74
C PRO A 129 7.32 -5.41 6.29
N PHE A 130 7.30 -5.24 7.62
CA PHE A 130 7.79 -4.03 8.29
C PHE A 130 9.31 -3.86 8.20
N ASN A 131 10.06 -4.97 8.36
CA ASN A 131 11.52 -5.01 8.25
C ASN A 131 11.91 -5.71 6.94
N SER A 132 11.78 -5.02 5.81
CA SER A 132 12.24 -5.55 4.52
C SER A 132 13.74 -5.29 4.34
N SER A 133 14.59 -6.01 5.07
CA SER A 133 15.96 -6.25 4.61
C SER A 133 15.90 -7.47 3.67
N ASN A 134 15.75 -7.22 2.38
CA ASN A 134 15.97 -8.17 1.27
C ASN A 134 15.02 -9.36 1.07
N ASN A 135 13.88 -9.47 1.77
CA ASN A 135 12.88 -10.49 1.42
C ASN A 135 11.84 -9.97 0.43
N PRO A 136 11.50 -10.73 -0.64
CA PRO A 136 10.47 -10.34 -1.58
C PRO A 136 9.12 -10.20 -0.86
N THR A 137 8.44 -9.10 -1.17
CA THR A 137 7.06 -8.85 -0.76
C THR A 137 6.18 -9.89 -1.45
N ASN A 138 5.25 -10.53 -0.75
CA ASN A 138 4.43 -11.58 -1.35
C ASN A 138 3.06 -11.02 -1.72
N VAL A 139 2.61 -11.33 -2.95
CA VAL A 139 1.24 -11.14 -3.37
C VAL A 139 0.51 -12.45 -3.06
N VAL A 140 -0.38 -12.43 -2.08
CA VAL A 140 -1.08 -13.62 -1.58
C VAL A 140 -2.48 -13.66 -2.18
N LYS A 141 -2.84 -14.76 -2.84
CA LYS A 141 -4.23 -15.01 -3.28
C LYS A 141 -5.12 -15.03 -2.04
N SER A 142 -6.19 -14.24 -2.04
CA SER A 142 -7.20 -14.36 -0.98
C SER A 142 -8.09 -15.55 -1.34
N ASP A 143 -8.01 -16.63 -0.57
CA ASP A 143 -8.91 -17.77 -0.71
C ASP A 143 -10.34 -17.33 -0.34
N GLN A 144 -11.27 -17.58 -1.26
CA GLN A 144 -12.70 -17.46 -0.98
C GLN A 144 -13.10 -18.58 -0.03
N LYS A 145 -13.68 -18.24 1.13
CA LYS A 145 -14.40 -19.18 1.98
C LYS A 145 -15.88 -19.13 1.64
#